data_AF-A0A0T6AM48-F1
#
_entry.id   AF-A0A0T6AM48-F1
#
_cell.length_a   1.000
_cell.length_b   1.000
_cell.length_c   1.000
_cell.angle_alpha   90.00
_cell.angle_beta   90.00
_cell.angle_gamma   90.00
#
_symmetry.space_group_name_H-M   'P 1'
#
loop_
_entity.id
_entity.type
_entity.pdbx_description
1 polymer ?
#
loop_
_entity_poly.entity_id
_entity_poly.type
_entity_poly.pdbx_seq_one_letter_code
_entity_poly.pdbx_strand_id
1 'polypeptide(L)'
;DFSQSSEVNVRLGRETVERGLYSVPRARRNGVVEAVEVNGEGAVRAAPGREAAFIYFDVDDTFLFFNDGRFDVTVAIEVLGTRAPQSVGFNLFYDSRSGYRFTPWQWVDAREGGVTYTFRLEDANFANTAGWDFAITAGANRPEGLTVRALTVRKVAR
;
A
#
# COMPACT_ATOMS: atom_id res chain seq x y z
N ASP A 1 -6.10 17.49 -9.44
CA ASP A 1 -4.78 18.00 -9.86
C ASP A 1 -3.90 18.08 -8.62
N PHE A 2 -2.77 17.39 -8.68
CA PHE A 2 -1.77 17.22 -7.63
C PHE A 2 -0.35 17.58 -8.12
N SER A 3 -0.24 18.28 -9.24
CA SER A 3 1.06 18.66 -9.84
C SER A 3 1.96 19.48 -8.91
N GLN A 4 1.37 20.31 -8.05
CA GLN A 4 2.07 21.11 -7.04
C GLN A 4 2.15 20.46 -5.65
N SER A 5 1.57 19.26 -5.49
CA SER A 5 1.56 18.56 -4.20
C SER A 5 2.90 17.88 -3.94
N SER A 6 3.34 17.90 -2.68
CA SER A 6 4.50 17.14 -2.19
C SER A 6 4.16 15.69 -1.85
N GLU A 7 2.89 15.42 -1.57
CA GLU A 7 2.38 14.08 -1.25
C GLU A 7 0.95 13.85 -1.73
N VAL A 8 0.60 12.58 -1.84
CA VAL A 8 -0.77 12.08 -2.04
C VAL A 8 -1.04 10.99 -1.02
N ASN A 9 -2.30 10.82 -0.62
CA ASN A 9 -2.64 9.85 0.41
C ASN A 9 -4.04 9.24 0.21
N VAL A 10 -4.24 8.12 0.88
CA VAL A 10 -5.53 7.46 1.01
C VAL A 10 -5.74 7.04 2.46
N ARG A 11 -6.95 7.24 2.96
CA ARG A 11 -7.42 6.63 4.21
C ARG A 11 -8.47 5.59 3.87
N LEU A 12 -8.19 4.34 4.19
CA LEU A 12 -9.03 3.18 3.90
C LEU A 12 -10.11 3.02 4.97
N GLY A 13 -11.22 2.38 4.62
CA GLY A 13 -12.30 2.07 5.55
C GLY A 13 -13.62 1.78 4.85
N ARG A 14 -14.73 1.87 5.59
CA ARG A 14 -16.08 1.81 5.00
C ARG A 14 -16.29 2.92 3.97
N GLU A 15 -15.83 4.11 4.30
CA GLU A 15 -15.71 5.23 3.38
C GLU A 15 -14.22 5.48 3.17
N THR A 16 -13.72 5.13 1.99
CA THR A 16 -12.34 5.41 1.59
C THR A 16 -12.22 6.88 1.19
N VAL A 17 -11.27 7.59 1.78
CA VAL A 17 -10.99 9.00 1.48
C VAL A 17 -9.70 9.07 0.67
N GLU A 18 -9.84 9.37 -0.62
CA GLU A 18 -8.75 9.40 -1.59
C GLU A 18 -8.31 10.84 -1.86
N ARG A 19 -7.00 11.09 -1.82
CA ARG A 19 -6.39 12.41 -2.04
C ARG A 19 -5.18 12.26 -2.95
N GLY A 20 -5.45 11.92 -4.22
CA GLY A 20 -4.44 11.72 -5.27
C GLY A 20 -3.71 10.38 -5.18
N LEU A 21 -4.13 9.52 -4.26
CA LEU A 21 -3.81 8.11 -4.20
C LEU A 21 -5.13 7.36 -4.12
N TYR A 22 -5.37 6.50 -5.09
CA TYR A 22 -6.64 5.82 -5.27
C TYR A 22 -6.48 4.34 -4.95
N SER A 23 -7.43 3.80 -4.19
CA SER A 23 -7.55 2.37 -3.99
C SER A 23 -8.23 1.76 -5.21
N VAL A 24 -7.58 0.82 -5.89
CA VAL A 24 -8.15 0.23 -7.11
C VAL A 24 -8.99 -1.00 -6.74
N PRO A 25 -10.33 -0.94 -6.81
CA PRO A 25 -11.15 -2.09 -6.56
C PRO A 25 -11.10 -2.98 -7.79
N ARG A 26 -10.22 -4.00 -7.81
CA ARG A 26 -10.35 -5.05 -8.82
C ARG A 26 -11.55 -5.91 -8.49
N ALA A 27 -12.69 -5.54 -9.08
CA ALA A 27 -13.89 -6.34 -9.18
C ALA A 27 -13.59 -7.61 -9.99
N ARG A 28 -12.93 -8.61 -9.39
CA ARG A 28 -12.89 -10.02 -9.83
C ARG A 28 -12.02 -10.86 -8.89
N ARG A 29 -12.68 -11.65 -8.04
CA ARG A 29 -12.28 -12.94 -7.41
C ARG A 29 -10.97 -13.07 -6.60
N ASN A 30 -10.01 -12.15 -6.71
CA ASN A 30 -8.71 -12.26 -6.02
C ASN A 30 -8.53 -11.26 -4.87
N GLY A 31 -9.44 -10.27 -4.74
CA GLY A 31 -9.41 -9.26 -3.68
C GLY A 31 -9.99 -9.79 -2.37
N VAL A 32 -9.17 -10.51 -1.61
CA VAL A 32 -9.50 -11.06 -0.29
C VAL A 32 -9.33 -9.95 0.75
N VAL A 33 -10.06 -8.84 0.59
CA VAL A 33 -9.93 -7.66 1.44
C VAL A 33 -11.29 -7.25 1.97
N GLU A 34 -11.41 -7.08 3.28
CA GLU A 34 -12.64 -6.65 3.95
C GLU A 34 -12.46 -5.26 4.56
N ALA A 35 -13.45 -4.39 4.39
CA ALA A 35 -13.51 -3.15 5.15
C ALA A 35 -13.83 -3.48 6.61
N VAL A 36 -13.00 -3.02 7.53
CA VAL A 36 -13.14 -3.25 8.98
C VAL A 36 -13.07 -1.93 9.73
N GLU A 37 -13.57 -1.94 10.96
CA GLU A 37 -13.42 -0.85 11.91
C GLU A 37 -12.59 -1.35 13.09
N VAL A 38 -11.53 -0.62 13.45
CA VAL A 38 -10.64 -0.96 14.56
C VAL A 38 -10.45 0.29 15.41
N ASN A 39 -10.92 0.23 16.66
CA ASN A 39 -10.86 1.34 17.62
C ASN A 39 -11.54 2.63 17.10
N GLY A 40 -12.66 2.50 16.40
CA GLY A 40 -13.40 3.62 15.81
C GLY A 40 -12.82 4.17 14.50
N GLU A 41 -11.75 3.56 13.99
CA GLU A 41 -11.10 3.96 12.74
C GLU A 41 -11.32 2.91 11.65
N GLY A 42 -11.69 3.39 10.45
CA GLY A 42 -11.80 2.57 9.26
C GLY A 42 -10.45 2.01 8.82
N ALA A 43 -10.46 0.78 8.32
CA ALA A 43 -9.32 0.11 7.73
C ALA A 43 -9.78 -0.91 6.68
N VAL A 44 -8.81 -1.46 5.94
CA VAL A 44 -9.00 -2.65 5.12
C VAL A 44 -8.13 -3.77 5.68
N ARG A 45 -8.70 -4.95 5.84
CA ARG A 45 -7.99 -6.15 6.28
C ARG A 45 -7.87 -7.15 5.13
N ALA A 46 -6.65 -7.57 4.84
CA ALA A 46 -6.38 -8.74 4.03
C ALA A 46 -6.87 -9.99 4.77
N ALA A 47 -7.83 -10.73 4.21
CA ALA A 47 -8.42 -11.87 4.92
C ALA A 47 -7.38 -13.00 5.08
N PRO A 48 -7.32 -13.60 6.28
CA PRO A 48 -6.35 -14.63 6.61
C PRO A 48 -6.63 -15.94 5.84
N GLY A 49 -5.57 -16.71 5.58
CA GLY A 49 -5.68 -18.09 5.08
C GLY A 49 -5.93 -18.26 3.57
N ARG A 50 -5.68 -17.25 2.73
CA ARG A 50 -5.81 -17.36 1.26
C ARG A 50 -4.55 -16.90 0.53
N GLU A 51 -4.18 -17.66 -0.51
CA GLU A 51 -2.87 -17.75 -1.20
C GLU A 51 -2.15 -16.43 -1.61
N ALA A 52 -2.86 -15.32 -1.78
CA ALA A 52 -2.27 -13.98 -1.73
C ALA A 52 -3.38 -12.91 -1.63
N ALA A 53 -3.25 -11.98 -0.69
CA ALA A 53 -4.10 -10.79 -0.63
C ALA A 53 -3.33 -9.60 -1.19
N PHE A 54 -3.81 -9.05 -2.31
CA PHE A 54 -3.29 -7.84 -2.93
C PHE A 54 -4.23 -6.67 -2.67
N ILE A 55 -3.67 -5.55 -2.22
CA ILE A 55 -4.37 -4.27 -2.10
C ILE A 55 -3.71 -3.31 -3.09
N TYR A 56 -4.38 -2.98 -4.18
CA TYR A 56 -3.83 -2.22 -5.30
C TYR A 56 -4.08 -0.72 -5.15
N PHE A 57 -3.11 0.08 -5.56
CA PHE A 57 -3.12 1.53 -5.49
C PHE A 57 -2.63 2.16 -6.78
N ASP A 58 -3.25 3.29 -7.12
CA ASP A 58 -2.98 4.09 -8.31
C ASP A 58 -2.66 5.52 -7.87
N VAL A 59 -1.53 6.05 -8.30
CA VAL A 59 -1.12 7.43 -8.01
C VAL A 59 -1.70 8.33 -9.09
N ASP A 60 -2.24 9.47 -8.70
CA ASP A 60 -2.78 10.43 -9.66
C ASP A 60 -1.67 10.88 -10.64
N ASP A 61 -1.93 10.74 -11.94
CA ASP A 61 -0.96 11.06 -12.99
C ASP A 61 -0.47 12.50 -12.95
N THR A 62 -1.29 13.43 -12.44
CA THR A 62 -0.86 14.82 -12.27
C THR A 62 0.16 14.97 -11.14
N PHE A 63 0.17 14.09 -10.14
CA PHE A 63 1.19 14.05 -9.10
C PHE A 63 2.52 13.46 -9.60
N LEU A 64 2.45 12.27 -10.20
CA LEU A 64 3.58 11.53 -10.73
C LEU A 64 3.10 10.50 -11.77
N PHE A 65 3.57 10.63 -13.00
CA PHE A 65 3.35 9.67 -14.07
C PHE A 65 4.65 9.48 -14.86
N PHE A 66 5.01 8.24 -15.18
CA PHE A 66 6.22 7.91 -15.95
C PHE A 66 7.46 8.60 -15.35
N ASN A 67 7.75 8.32 -14.08
CA ASN A 67 8.75 9.02 -13.29
C ASN A 67 10.14 9.00 -13.97
N ASP A 68 10.52 7.91 -14.64
CA ASP A 68 11.79 7.76 -15.36
C ASP A 68 13.04 8.24 -14.57
N GLY A 69 13.01 8.04 -13.25
CA GLY A 69 14.12 8.39 -12.36
C GLY A 69 14.22 9.88 -12.00
N ARG A 70 13.21 10.71 -12.32
CA ARG A 70 13.16 12.13 -11.92
C ARG A 70 13.14 12.31 -10.40
N PHE A 71 12.42 11.44 -9.71
CA PHE A 71 12.34 11.41 -8.26
C PHE A 71 12.61 10.01 -7.74
N ASP A 72 13.05 9.91 -6.50
CA ASP A 72 12.74 8.70 -5.76
C ASP A 72 11.35 8.86 -5.12
N VAL A 73 10.74 7.73 -4.79
CA VAL A 73 9.41 7.72 -4.18
C VAL A 73 9.50 7.13 -2.78
N THR A 74 8.80 7.73 -1.82
CA THR A 74 8.56 7.09 -0.51
C THR A 74 7.11 6.68 -0.39
N VAL A 75 6.87 5.48 0.10
CA VAL A 75 5.53 4.96 0.42
C VAL A 75 5.49 4.66 1.91
N ALA A 76 4.75 5.47 2.66
CA ALA A 76 4.48 5.26 4.08
C ALA A 76 3.13 4.55 4.24
N ILE A 77 3.10 3.50 5.06
CA ILE A 77 1.94 2.62 5.22
C ILE A 77 1.66 2.46 6.71
N GLU A 78 0.49 2.92 7.12
CA GLU A 78 -0.04 2.73 8.47
C GLU A 78 -0.80 1.41 8.54
N VAL A 79 -0.35 0.53 9.43
CA VAL A 79 -0.97 -0.77 9.71
C VAL A 79 -1.24 -0.93 11.21
N LEU A 80 -2.16 -1.82 11.57
CA LEU A 80 -2.31 -2.23 12.97
C LEU A 80 -1.17 -3.19 13.36
N GLY A 81 -0.58 -2.99 14.54
CA GLY A 81 0.39 -3.91 15.13
C GLY A 81 -0.18 -5.32 15.34
N THR A 82 0.70 -6.32 15.41
CA THR A 82 0.30 -7.71 15.60
C THR A 82 0.24 -8.12 17.06
N ARG A 83 -0.40 -9.25 17.33
CA ARG A 83 -0.41 -9.87 18.67
C ARG A 83 0.91 -10.55 19.02
N ALA A 84 1.61 -11.08 18.03
CA ALA A 84 2.87 -11.80 18.20
C ALA A 84 3.89 -11.44 17.11
N PRO A 85 5.20 -11.50 17.42
CA PRO A 85 6.23 -11.25 16.43
C PRO A 85 6.11 -12.23 15.27
N GLN A 86 6.39 -11.74 14.05
CA GLN A 86 6.41 -12.54 12.83
C GLN A 86 5.07 -13.28 12.52
N SER A 87 3.94 -12.83 13.08
CA SER A 87 2.63 -13.41 12.79
C SER A 87 2.04 -12.90 11.48
N VAL A 88 2.28 -11.65 11.10
CA VAL A 88 1.92 -11.08 9.79
C VAL A 88 3.04 -10.20 9.25
N GLY A 89 3.14 -10.15 7.93
CA GLY A 89 4.06 -9.28 7.23
C GLY A 89 3.58 -9.03 5.81
N PHE A 90 4.28 -8.14 5.13
CA PHE A 90 3.92 -7.69 3.81
C PHE A 90 5.14 -7.17 3.04
N ASN A 91 4.98 -6.93 1.75
CA ASN A 91 5.89 -6.11 0.95
C ASN A 91 5.10 -5.32 -0.08
N LEU A 92 5.79 -4.45 -0.82
CA LEU A 92 5.22 -3.74 -1.96
C LEU A 92 5.61 -4.42 -3.26
N PHE A 93 4.62 -4.63 -4.12
CA PHE A 93 4.78 -4.99 -5.52
C PHE A 93 4.50 -3.75 -6.36
N TYR A 94 5.48 -3.24 -7.11
CA TYR A 94 5.37 -1.91 -7.72
C TYR A 94 5.91 -1.84 -9.14
N ASP A 95 5.34 -0.93 -9.94
CA ASP A 95 5.76 -0.58 -11.29
C ASP A 95 7.09 0.18 -11.25
N SER A 96 8.16 -0.50 -11.64
CA SER A 96 9.52 0.01 -11.68
C SER A 96 9.98 0.26 -13.12
N ARG A 97 11.07 1.00 -13.29
CA ARG A 97 11.65 1.29 -14.63
C ARG A 97 12.08 0.04 -15.40
N SER A 98 12.24 -1.10 -14.72
CA SER A 98 12.61 -2.38 -15.34
C SER A 98 11.50 -3.44 -15.24
N GLY A 99 10.24 -3.01 -15.16
CA GLY A 99 9.10 -3.89 -14.88
C GLY A 99 8.82 -4.01 -13.38
N TYR A 100 7.92 -4.93 -13.02
CA TYR A 100 7.48 -5.01 -11.63
C TYR A 100 8.55 -5.55 -10.68
N ARG A 101 8.65 -4.94 -9.50
CA ARG A 101 9.58 -5.34 -8.44
C ARG A 101 8.87 -5.51 -7.11
N PHE A 102 9.52 -6.26 -6.22
CA PHE A 102 9.12 -6.39 -4.83
C PHE A 102 10.10 -5.64 -3.92
N THR A 103 9.59 -4.99 -2.88
CA THR A 103 10.44 -4.62 -1.74
C THR A 103 10.77 -5.87 -0.92
N PRO A 104 11.80 -5.81 -0.06
CA PRO A 104 12.02 -6.84 0.96
C PRO A 104 10.77 -7.04 1.84
N TRP A 105 10.67 -8.23 2.41
CA TRP A 105 9.59 -8.58 3.34
C TRP A 105 9.69 -7.76 4.63
N GLN A 106 8.59 -7.10 5.01
CA GLN A 106 8.44 -6.34 6.23
C GLN A 106 7.54 -7.11 7.21
N TRP A 107 8.11 -7.47 8.36
CA TRP A 107 7.31 -7.97 9.49
C TRP A 107 6.61 -6.81 10.18
N VAL A 108 5.35 -7.01 10.57
CA VAL A 108 4.66 -6.05 11.42
C VAL A 108 5.08 -6.29 12.87
N ASP A 109 5.33 -5.19 13.60
CA ASP A 109 5.76 -5.21 14.98
C ASP A 109 4.62 -5.70 15.88
N ALA A 110 4.98 -6.53 16.85
CA ALA A 110 4.04 -6.99 17.86
C ALA A 110 3.82 -5.89 18.89
N ARG A 111 2.68 -5.20 18.79
CA ARG A 111 2.33 -4.07 19.64
C ARG A 111 0.85 -3.74 19.55
N GLU A 112 0.37 -3.02 20.56
CA GLU A 112 -0.93 -2.37 20.48
C GLU A 112 -0.88 -1.13 19.58
N GLY A 113 -2.01 -0.85 18.92
CA GLY A 113 -2.20 0.33 18.09
C GLY A 113 -1.53 0.28 16.72
N GLY A 114 -1.47 1.44 16.06
CA GLY A 114 -0.91 1.59 14.72
C GLY A 114 0.62 1.64 14.71
N VAL A 115 1.20 1.20 13.59
CA VAL A 115 2.62 1.35 13.26
C VAL A 115 2.75 1.76 11.80
N THR A 116 3.70 2.65 11.50
CA THR A 116 3.96 3.12 10.13
C THR A 116 5.29 2.59 9.62
N TYR A 117 5.27 1.97 8.45
CA TYR A 117 6.47 1.55 7.72
C TYR A 117 6.66 2.42 6.48
N THR A 118 7.88 2.88 6.24
CA THR A 118 8.21 3.71 5.07
C THR A 118 9.21 2.99 4.17
N PHE A 119 8.84 2.83 2.90
CA PHE A 119 9.67 2.23 1.86
C PHE A 119 10.19 3.30 0.94
N ARG A 120 11.51 3.29 0.66
CA ARG A 120 12.14 4.10 -0.37
C ARG A 120 12.24 3.29 -1.65
N LEU A 121 11.67 3.80 -2.74
CA LEU A 121 11.67 3.20 -4.07
C LEU A 121 12.50 4.10 -5.00
N GLU A 122 13.73 3.69 -5.27
CA GLU A 122 14.68 4.48 -6.07
C GLU A 122 14.43 4.35 -7.58
N ASP A 123 13.68 3.35 -8.01
CA ASP A 123 13.39 3.09 -9.42
C ASP A 123 11.90 2.92 -9.71
N ALA A 124 11.03 3.43 -8.83
CA ALA A 124 9.60 3.54 -9.09
C ALA A 124 9.37 4.32 -10.39
N ASN A 125 8.61 3.74 -11.32
CA ASN A 125 8.25 4.37 -12.58
C ASN A 125 6.82 4.91 -12.57
N PHE A 126 5.91 4.19 -11.92
CA PHE A 126 4.50 4.58 -11.76
C PHE A 126 3.90 5.08 -13.08
N ALA A 127 3.90 4.17 -14.07
CA ALA A 127 3.47 4.44 -15.42
C ALA A 127 2.13 3.76 -15.73
N ASN A 128 1.40 3.32 -14.70
CA ASN A 128 0.13 2.61 -14.81
C ASN A 128 0.17 1.38 -15.72
N THR A 129 1.30 0.65 -15.74
CA THR A 129 1.55 -0.43 -16.71
C THR A 129 0.44 -1.51 -16.70
N ALA A 130 -0.21 -1.77 -15.56
CA ALA A 130 -1.38 -2.66 -15.45
C ALA A 130 -2.65 -1.97 -14.92
N GLY A 131 -2.72 -0.64 -15.05
CA GLY A 131 -3.79 0.21 -14.53
C GLY A 131 -3.73 0.41 -13.00
N TRP A 132 -2.53 0.35 -12.45
CA TRP A 132 -2.17 0.63 -11.05
C TRP A 132 -0.64 0.77 -10.97
N ASP A 133 -0.15 1.40 -9.91
CA ASP A 133 1.28 1.68 -9.72
C ASP A 133 1.95 0.77 -8.71
N PHE A 134 1.27 0.46 -7.60
CA PHE A 134 1.77 -0.50 -6.64
C PHE A 134 0.65 -1.27 -5.93
N ALA A 135 1.02 -2.35 -5.25
CA ALA A 135 0.15 -3.13 -4.41
C ALA A 135 0.86 -3.52 -3.12
N ILE A 136 0.12 -3.53 -2.01
CA ILE A 136 0.53 -4.26 -0.81
C ILE A 136 0.25 -5.72 -1.06
N THR A 137 1.25 -6.58 -0.84
CA THR A 137 1.06 -8.03 -0.83
C THR A 137 1.20 -8.55 0.58
N ALA A 138 0.15 -9.17 1.09
CA ALA A 138 0.12 -9.75 2.42
C ALA A 138 0.23 -11.27 2.35
N GLY A 139 1.00 -11.83 3.28
CA GLY A 139 1.30 -13.26 3.35
C GLY A 139 0.04 -14.06 3.67
N ALA A 140 -0.34 -14.89 2.73
CA ALA A 140 -1.53 -15.71 2.69
C ALA A 140 -1.72 -16.76 3.79
N ASN A 141 -0.62 -17.34 4.28
CA ASN A 141 -0.64 -18.47 5.22
C ASN A 141 -0.32 -17.99 6.64
N ARG A 142 -0.99 -16.93 7.08
CA ARG A 142 -0.76 -16.31 8.37
C ARG A 142 -1.99 -16.44 9.28
N PRO A 143 -1.79 -16.63 10.59
CA PRO A 143 -2.89 -16.77 11.56
C PRO A 143 -3.71 -15.49 11.72
N GLU A 144 -3.15 -14.34 11.32
CA GLU A 144 -3.77 -13.02 11.41
C GLU A 144 -3.72 -12.32 10.05
N GLY A 145 -4.74 -11.53 9.73
CA GLY A 145 -4.81 -10.72 8.51
C GLY A 145 -4.15 -9.36 8.68
N LEU A 146 -3.41 -8.91 7.67
CA LEU A 146 -2.82 -7.56 7.67
C LEU A 146 -3.94 -6.52 7.65
N THR A 147 -3.98 -5.61 8.63
CA THR A 147 -4.96 -4.52 8.69
C THR A 147 -4.27 -3.20 8.34
N VAL A 148 -4.67 -2.59 7.23
CA VAL A 148 -4.08 -1.37 6.66
C VAL A 148 -5.06 -0.21 6.81
N ARG A 149 -4.60 0.92 7.34
CA ARG A 149 -5.42 2.10 7.63
C ARG A 149 -5.24 3.21 6.61
N ALA A 150 -4.00 3.57 6.35
CA ALA A 150 -3.69 4.71 5.49
C ALA A 150 -2.37 4.50 4.77
N LEU A 151 -2.24 5.15 3.62
CA LEU A 151 -1.00 5.22 2.87
C LEU A 151 -0.72 6.67 2.48
N THR A 152 0.56 7.01 2.42
CA THR A 152 1.05 8.29 1.90
C THR A 152 2.20 8.02 0.93
N VAL A 153 2.13 8.62 -0.25
CA VAL A 153 3.18 8.59 -1.27
C VAL A 153 3.79 9.99 -1.38
N ARG A 154 5.12 10.08 -1.36
CA ARG A 154 5.85 11.34 -1.54
C ARG A 154 6.89 11.22 -2.64
N LYS A 155 7.01 12.28 -3.44
CA LYS A 155 8.20 12.52 -4.29
C LYS A 155 9.32 13.01 -3.40
N VAL A 156 10.51 12.50 -3.60
CA VAL A 156 11.70 13.00 -2.92
C VAL A 156 12.76 13.29 -3.95
N ALA A 157 13.29 14.52 -3.87
CA ALA A 157 14.42 14.92 -4.69
C ALA A 157 15.60 13.96 -4.46
N ARG A 158 16.34 13.72 -5.53
CA ARG A 158 17.63 13.02 -5.46
C ARG A 158 18.72 14.00 -5.05
#